data_AF-D3BBF5-F1
#
_entry.id   AF-D3BBF5-F1
#
_cell.length_a   1.000
_cell.length_b   1.000
_cell.length_c   1.000
_cell.angle_alpha   90.00
_cell.angle_beta   90.00
_cell.angle_gamma   90.00
#
_symmetry.space_group_name_H-M   'P 1'
#
loop_
_entity.id
_entity.type
_entity.pdbx_description
1 polymer ?
#
loop_
_entity_poly.entity_id
_entity_poly.type
_entity_poly.pdbx_seq_one_letter_code
_entity_poly.pdbx_strand_id
1 'polypeptide(L)'
;MPSVIDKFLSDDVIANPDLFQQQKKVISDLTGQTTDTMDDAIEIFKSLQDLLQQKTDIEAAILKTTTPDIAKLITLKMRIENVHAHTIGLQSQFLKANYECVNLPIYTVFASLHLLYMYDIINRSTFYGLDNPMKAHYLNFYKRFKKDYFSNIFKVYSNGQNKVLAKFPEKQLEKCNYHLTFNKYQEYRNNTMLNVYQYVHIFANLRADYTELVDRGFNYVNPRPLFSRMVAKTVAPLITKKQGTANVINPEAMGSFRMELPFILKKMEDGLANFYFQDVWRIWMTVDDERINSIQSQYLQMPLSTARLSAVTGTEKGTKVNLVGPLKNQLIFNDRDEDDDDRIKFIGLGADNRVGPTKYLPKSIPSEKIIFENHKISQVVGINRTPFRTVAKELDPGVYGLVLAFVPDTLEPNYMDVTKTNIISAMCLDAPPTNYVLQQNHNNILGMDAILLKVGGTALFSFKSKIPYEFTLYTECYADADAQFTFYKEGDKAQVFSIPAGHRVTKCSTQIIQADTKRFQFRVNKGPIILKSIYLIPKYFN
;
A
#
# COMPACT_ATOMS: atom_id res chain seq x y z
N MET A 1 0.47 16.36 -29.58
CA MET A 1 -0.20 15.56 -28.54
C MET A 1 -0.72 16.51 -27.47
N PRO A 2 -1.92 16.30 -26.90
CA PRO A 2 -2.40 17.03 -25.73
C PRO A 2 -1.40 16.91 -24.57
N SER A 3 -1.29 17.94 -23.71
CA SER A 3 -0.40 17.87 -22.55
C SER A 3 -0.93 16.82 -21.56
N VAL A 4 -0.04 16.18 -20.79
CA VAL A 4 -0.45 15.24 -19.72
C VAL A 4 -1.28 15.96 -18.64
N ILE A 5 -1.07 17.27 -18.49
CA ILE A 5 -1.82 18.13 -17.57
C ILE A 5 -3.27 18.26 -18.04
N ASP A 6 -3.52 18.33 -19.35
CA ASP A 6 -4.87 18.53 -19.91
C ASP A 6 -5.78 17.33 -19.65
N LYS A 7 -5.22 16.11 -19.67
CA LYS A 7 -5.93 14.88 -19.29
C LYS A 7 -6.19 14.83 -17.79
N PHE A 8 -5.20 15.20 -16.98
CA PHE A 8 -5.33 15.16 -15.52
C PHE A 8 -6.32 16.20 -14.98
N LEU A 9 -6.48 17.34 -15.66
CA LEU A 9 -7.47 18.37 -15.33
C LEU A 9 -8.90 18.01 -15.79
N SER A 10 -9.05 17.11 -16.77
CA SER A 10 -10.35 16.70 -17.31
C SER A 10 -10.92 15.41 -16.70
N ASP A 11 -10.09 14.57 -16.09
CA ASP A 11 -10.53 13.38 -15.35
C ASP A 11 -10.93 13.73 -13.90
N ASP A 12 -12.14 13.34 -13.49
CA ASP A 12 -13.00 13.71 -12.33
C ASP A 12 -12.41 13.80 -10.90
N VAL A 13 -11.10 13.62 -10.67
CA VAL A 13 -10.49 13.64 -9.32
C VAL A 13 -10.52 15.03 -8.68
N ILE A 14 -10.60 16.07 -9.51
CA ILE A 14 -10.40 17.47 -9.12
C ILE A 14 -11.72 18.25 -8.95
N ALA A 15 -12.80 17.81 -9.61
CA ALA A 15 -14.07 18.53 -9.64
C ALA A 15 -15.01 18.18 -8.48
N ASN A 16 -14.56 17.40 -7.49
CA ASN A 16 -15.40 16.92 -6.39
C ASN A 16 -14.92 17.41 -5.00
N PRO A 17 -15.21 18.69 -4.64
CA PRO A 17 -14.88 19.26 -3.33
C PRO A 17 -15.38 18.41 -2.16
N ASP A 18 -16.51 17.72 -2.34
CA ASP A 18 -17.14 16.89 -1.32
C ASP A 18 -16.27 15.71 -0.91
N LEU A 19 -15.51 15.14 -1.84
CA LEU A 19 -14.59 14.04 -1.56
C LEU A 19 -13.45 14.48 -0.64
N PHE A 20 -12.88 15.67 -0.89
CA PHE A 20 -11.92 16.25 0.04
C PHE A 20 -12.58 16.54 1.39
N GLN A 21 -13.76 17.17 1.44
CA GLN A 21 -14.48 17.47 2.70
C GLN A 21 -14.77 16.22 3.55
N GLN A 22 -15.13 15.10 2.94
CA GLN A 22 -15.31 13.83 3.64
C GLN A 22 -13.99 13.28 4.19
N GLN A 23 -12.92 13.28 3.40
CA GLN A 23 -11.60 12.81 3.84
C GLN A 23 -11.06 13.63 5.00
N LYS A 24 -11.27 14.94 4.94
CA LYS A 24 -10.87 15.90 5.97
C LYS A 24 -11.49 15.58 7.31
N LYS A 25 -12.80 15.35 7.33
CA LYS A 25 -13.52 14.99 8.56
C LYS A 25 -12.94 13.70 9.16
N VAL A 26 -12.71 12.68 8.34
CA VAL A 26 -12.12 11.41 8.81
C VAL A 26 -10.72 11.62 9.41
N ILE A 27 -9.83 12.34 8.73
CA ILE A 27 -8.47 12.59 9.24
C ILE A 27 -8.49 13.48 10.49
N SER A 28 -9.35 14.49 10.54
CA SER A 28 -9.56 15.35 11.71
C SER A 28 -10.05 14.53 12.91
N ASP A 29 -11.06 13.67 12.71
CA ASP A 29 -11.60 12.78 13.73
C ASP A 29 -10.55 11.79 14.25
N LEU A 30 -9.60 11.38 13.41
CA LEU A 30 -8.52 10.47 13.80
C LEU A 30 -7.35 11.17 14.50
N THR A 31 -6.98 12.37 14.06
CA THR A 31 -5.76 13.07 14.55
C THR A 31 -6.03 14.14 15.60
N GLY A 32 -7.28 14.60 15.71
CA GLY A 32 -7.68 15.72 16.57
C GLY A 32 -7.28 17.11 16.04
N GLN A 33 -6.83 17.21 14.79
CA GLN A 33 -6.56 18.50 14.14
C GLN A 33 -7.87 19.16 13.66
N THR A 34 -7.96 20.49 13.71
CA THR A 34 -9.15 21.22 13.24
C THR A 34 -9.16 21.35 11.70
N THR A 35 -10.30 21.74 11.13
CA THR A 35 -10.51 21.85 9.68
C THR A 35 -10.48 23.30 9.16
N ASP A 36 -10.24 24.29 10.03
CA ASP A 36 -10.61 25.69 9.79
C ASP A 36 -9.75 26.44 8.76
N THR A 37 -8.51 26.02 8.49
CA THR A 37 -7.59 26.73 7.56
C THR A 37 -7.48 26.09 6.18
N MET A 38 -8.47 25.28 5.84
CA MET A 38 -8.38 24.38 4.70
C MET A 38 -9.15 24.86 3.48
N ASP A 39 -10.07 25.80 3.68
CA ASP A 39 -10.65 26.56 2.58
C ASP A 39 -9.54 27.40 1.93
N ASP A 40 -8.61 27.97 2.71
CA ASP A 40 -7.37 28.57 2.20
C ASP A 40 -6.59 27.58 1.31
N ALA A 41 -6.38 26.35 1.75
CA ALA A 41 -5.66 25.34 0.96
C ALA A 41 -6.39 24.98 -0.35
N ILE A 42 -7.73 24.96 -0.34
CA ILE A 42 -8.54 24.74 -1.54
C ILE A 42 -8.45 25.95 -2.49
N GLU A 43 -8.54 27.17 -1.97
CA GLU A 43 -8.43 28.39 -2.77
C GLU A 43 -7.05 28.51 -3.42
N ILE A 44 -6.00 28.21 -2.66
CA ILE A 44 -4.62 28.14 -3.16
C ILE A 44 -4.50 27.11 -4.29
N PHE A 45 -5.12 25.95 -4.12
CA PHE A 45 -5.12 24.90 -5.15
C PHE A 45 -5.88 25.35 -6.41
N LYS A 46 -7.04 26.00 -6.27
CA LYS A 46 -7.79 26.57 -7.40
C LYS A 46 -7.00 27.64 -8.14
N SER A 47 -6.29 28.52 -7.43
CA SER A 47 -5.41 29.51 -8.05
C SER A 47 -4.32 28.87 -8.92
N LEU A 48 -3.71 27.76 -8.46
CA LEU A 48 -2.75 27.00 -9.27
C LEU A 48 -3.42 26.41 -10.53
N GLN A 49 -4.64 25.90 -10.42
CA GLN A 49 -5.38 25.37 -11.56
C GLN A 49 -5.66 26.43 -12.61
N ASP A 50 -6.10 27.61 -12.18
CA ASP A 50 -6.37 28.72 -13.10
C ASP A 50 -5.12 29.12 -13.88
N LEU A 51 -3.95 29.15 -13.21
CA LEU A 51 -2.67 29.43 -13.88
C LEU A 51 -2.25 28.32 -14.84
N LEU A 52 -2.48 27.05 -14.49
CA LEU A 52 -2.21 25.91 -15.37
C LEU A 52 -3.13 25.92 -16.60
N GLN A 53 -4.42 26.22 -16.41
CA GLN A 53 -5.38 26.34 -17.50
C GLN A 53 -4.98 27.48 -18.46
N GLN A 54 -4.61 28.65 -17.93
CA GLN A 54 -4.11 29.77 -18.74
C GLN A 54 -2.87 29.38 -19.58
N LYS A 55 -1.96 28.57 -19.02
CA LYS A 55 -0.79 28.02 -19.75
C LYS A 55 -1.23 27.07 -20.86
N THR A 56 -2.17 26.16 -20.57
CA THR A 56 -2.72 25.21 -21.55
C THR A 56 -3.45 25.92 -22.70
N ASP A 57 -4.22 26.96 -22.42
CA ASP A 57 -4.96 27.71 -23.45
C ASP A 57 -4.02 28.37 -24.47
N ILE A 58 -2.92 28.96 -23.99
CA ILE A 58 -1.87 29.54 -24.84
C ILE A 58 -1.18 28.45 -25.66
N GLU A 59 -0.92 27.29 -25.06
CA GLU A 59 -0.32 26.15 -25.76
C GLU A 59 -1.21 25.65 -26.90
N ALA A 60 -2.52 25.48 -26.64
CA ALA A 60 -3.49 25.09 -27.65
C ALA A 60 -3.58 26.12 -28.78
N ALA A 61 -3.45 27.42 -28.46
CA ALA A 61 -3.43 28.48 -29.46
C ALA A 61 -2.18 28.44 -30.35
N ILE A 62 -1.02 28.02 -29.83
CA ILE A 62 0.22 27.84 -30.61
C ILE A 62 0.12 26.60 -31.51
N LEU A 63 -0.45 25.50 -31.01
CA LEU A 63 -0.60 24.26 -31.78
C LEU A 63 -1.58 24.39 -32.96
N LYS A 64 -2.49 25.37 -32.93
CA LYS A 64 -3.44 25.67 -34.02
C LYS A 64 -2.84 26.54 -35.14
N THR A 65 -1.65 27.11 -34.95
CA THR A 65 -1.01 27.98 -35.95
C THR A 65 0.05 27.23 -36.74
N THR A 66 0.06 27.36 -38.07
CA THR A 66 1.03 26.72 -38.98
C THR A 66 2.41 27.38 -38.98
N THR A 67 2.52 28.59 -38.43
CA THR A 67 3.77 29.36 -38.34
C THR A 67 4.08 29.64 -36.86
N PRO A 68 5.33 29.45 -36.37
CA PRO A 68 5.67 29.73 -34.98
C PRO A 68 5.46 31.22 -34.64
N ASP A 69 4.44 31.51 -33.84
CA ASP A 69 4.17 32.86 -33.32
C ASP A 69 5.14 33.14 -32.15
N ILE A 70 6.20 33.89 -32.43
CA ILE A 70 7.27 34.22 -31.47
C ILE A 70 6.70 34.92 -30.23
N ALA A 71 5.69 35.79 -30.37
CA ALA A 71 5.10 36.52 -29.26
C ALA A 71 4.34 35.56 -28.32
N LYS A 72 3.63 34.57 -28.87
CA LYS A 72 2.98 33.52 -28.08
C LYS A 72 3.99 32.60 -27.39
N LEU A 73 5.13 32.29 -28.04
CA LEU A 73 6.21 31.53 -27.41
C LEU A 73 6.84 32.27 -26.23
N ILE A 74 7.06 33.59 -26.34
CA ILE A 74 7.52 34.43 -25.22
C ILE A 74 6.50 34.44 -24.09
N THR A 75 5.21 34.61 -24.44
CA THR A 75 4.12 34.59 -23.45
C THR A 75 4.06 33.25 -22.72
N LEU A 76 4.23 32.13 -23.44
CA LEU A 76 4.27 30.80 -22.85
C LEU A 76 5.44 30.63 -21.87
N LYS A 77 6.63 31.14 -22.20
CA LYS A 77 7.79 31.13 -21.28
C LYS A 77 7.52 31.93 -20.01
N MET A 78 6.96 33.14 -20.13
CA MET A 78 6.58 33.95 -18.95
C MET A 78 5.53 33.23 -18.09
N ARG A 79 4.56 32.56 -18.71
CA ARG A 79 3.57 31.75 -17.98
C ARG A 79 4.20 30.57 -17.27
N ILE A 80 5.21 29.95 -17.89
CA ILE A 80 5.97 28.88 -17.27
C ILE A 80 6.67 29.37 -15.98
N GLU A 81 7.34 30.51 -16.05
CA GLU A 81 8.00 31.09 -14.86
C GLU A 81 6.98 31.50 -13.79
N ASN A 82 5.84 32.09 -14.18
CA ASN A 82 4.79 32.50 -13.25
C ASN A 82 4.16 31.32 -12.51
N VAL A 83 3.81 30.23 -13.20
CA VAL A 83 3.29 29.00 -12.57
C VAL A 83 4.31 28.46 -11.57
N HIS A 84 5.59 28.39 -11.95
CA HIS A 84 6.63 27.87 -11.09
C HIS A 84 6.83 28.74 -9.83
N ALA A 85 6.96 30.06 -9.99
CA ALA A 85 7.12 31.00 -8.88
C ALA A 85 5.93 30.98 -7.92
N HIS A 86 4.71 30.95 -8.45
CA HIS A 86 3.49 30.85 -7.66
C HIS A 86 3.45 29.55 -6.85
N THR A 87 3.81 28.43 -7.47
CA THR A 87 3.85 27.12 -6.81
C THR A 87 4.83 27.11 -5.64
N ILE A 88 6.03 27.70 -5.80
CA ILE A 88 7.03 27.81 -4.73
C ILE A 88 6.50 28.65 -3.56
N GLY A 89 5.86 29.79 -3.84
CA GLY A 89 5.34 30.70 -2.82
C GLY A 89 4.18 30.13 -1.99
N LEU A 90 3.45 29.14 -2.52
CA LEU A 90 2.26 28.57 -1.90
C LEU A 90 2.50 27.26 -1.15
N GLN A 91 3.59 26.55 -1.45
CA GLN A 91 3.86 25.21 -0.90
C GLN A 91 3.79 25.15 0.63
N SER A 92 4.31 26.18 1.32
CA SER A 92 4.35 26.22 2.79
C SER A 92 2.97 26.36 3.44
N GLN A 93 1.99 26.89 2.72
CA GLN A 93 0.65 27.16 3.24
C GLN A 93 -0.16 25.88 3.44
N PHE A 94 0.09 24.85 2.62
CA PHE A 94 -0.52 23.52 2.79
C PHE A 94 -0.05 22.81 4.07
N LEU A 95 1.20 23.04 4.49
CA LEU A 95 1.82 22.38 5.64
C LEU A 95 1.86 23.28 6.87
N LYS A 96 0.84 24.13 7.04
CA LYS A 96 0.69 25.01 8.20
C LYS A 96 0.60 24.19 9.49
N ALA A 97 1.32 24.65 10.52
CA ALA A 97 1.37 23.98 11.81
C ALA A 97 -0.04 23.71 12.35
N ASN A 98 -0.28 22.47 12.80
CA ASN A 98 -1.55 21.93 13.31
C ASN A 98 -2.62 21.56 12.27
N TYR A 99 -2.35 21.68 10.97
CA TYR A 99 -3.28 21.31 9.90
C TYR A 99 -2.69 20.32 8.89
N GLU A 100 -1.41 19.98 9.06
CA GLU A 100 -0.63 19.27 8.06
C GLU A 100 -1.24 17.91 7.72
N CYS A 101 -1.77 17.18 8.71
CA CYS A 101 -2.33 15.85 8.48
C CYS A 101 -3.63 15.93 7.69
N VAL A 102 -4.51 16.86 8.06
CA VAL A 102 -5.81 17.09 7.38
C VAL A 102 -5.59 17.59 5.95
N ASN A 103 -4.56 18.42 5.73
CA ASN A 103 -4.20 18.95 4.43
C ASN A 103 -3.34 17.99 3.58
N LEU A 104 -2.91 16.84 4.12
CA LEU A 104 -2.01 15.94 3.42
C LEU A 104 -2.56 15.43 2.07
N PRO A 105 -3.85 15.06 1.93
CA PRO A 105 -4.41 14.67 0.64
C PRO A 105 -4.29 15.79 -0.41
N ILE A 106 -4.73 17.00 -0.10
CA ILE A 106 -4.69 18.13 -1.03
C ILE A 106 -3.25 18.57 -1.34
N TYR A 107 -2.37 18.56 -0.34
CA TYR A 107 -0.93 18.80 -0.52
C TYR A 107 -0.32 17.79 -1.50
N THR A 108 -0.74 16.53 -1.43
CA THR A 108 -0.24 15.48 -2.31
C THR A 108 -0.68 15.72 -3.74
N VAL A 109 -1.94 16.11 -3.97
CA VAL A 109 -2.43 16.46 -5.32
C VAL A 109 -1.70 17.71 -5.85
N PHE A 110 -1.49 18.72 -5.02
CA PHE A 110 -0.68 19.89 -5.36
C PHE A 110 0.75 19.52 -5.78
N ALA A 111 1.44 18.73 -4.95
CA ALA A 111 2.80 18.27 -5.23
C ALA A 111 2.87 17.46 -6.53
N SER A 112 1.85 16.63 -6.76
CA SER A 112 1.69 15.82 -7.97
C SER A 112 1.57 16.68 -9.23
N LEU A 113 0.70 17.70 -9.21
CA LEU A 113 0.55 18.65 -10.31
C LEU A 113 1.85 19.40 -10.59
N HIS A 114 2.55 19.86 -9.55
CA HIS A 114 3.82 20.56 -9.75
C HIS A 114 4.88 19.66 -10.40
N LEU A 115 4.98 18.40 -9.98
CA LEU A 115 5.91 17.44 -10.57
C LEU A 115 5.56 17.11 -12.03
N LEU A 116 4.27 16.93 -12.35
CA LEU A 116 3.81 16.76 -13.73
C LEU A 116 4.15 17.95 -14.60
N TYR A 117 3.90 19.14 -14.07
CA TYR A 117 4.20 20.39 -14.74
C TYR A 117 5.69 20.54 -15.09
N MET A 118 6.58 20.28 -14.12
CA MET A 118 8.01 20.29 -14.37
C MET A 118 8.44 19.20 -15.36
N TYR A 119 7.82 18.02 -15.29
CA TYR A 119 8.09 16.92 -16.23
C TYR A 119 7.71 17.27 -17.68
N ASP A 120 6.54 17.90 -17.88
CA ASP A 120 6.07 18.40 -19.18
C ASP A 120 7.05 19.43 -19.77
N ILE A 121 7.52 20.37 -18.96
CA ILE A 121 8.54 21.37 -19.35
C ILE A 121 9.84 20.72 -19.81
N ILE A 122 10.34 19.72 -19.06
CA ILE A 122 11.60 19.05 -19.38
C ILE A 122 11.47 18.26 -20.69
N ASN A 123 10.37 17.54 -20.87
CA ASN A 123 10.16 16.69 -22.04
C ASN A 123 9.90 17.50 -23.30
N ARG A 124 9.21 18.64 -23.18
CA ARG A 124 8.83 19.49 -24.31
C ARG A 124 9.66 20.76 -24.39
N SER A 125 10.83 20.77 -23.75
CA SER A 125 11.71 21.95 -23.66
C SER A 125 11.99 22.58 -25.03
N THR A 126 12.22 21.75 -26.06
CA THR A 126 12.44 22.20 -27.45
C THR A 126 11.21 22.87 -28.05
N PHE A 127 10.02 22.30 -27.84
CA PHE A 127 8.76 22.90 -28.30
C PHE A 127 8.48 24.24 -27.61
N TYR A 128 8.82 24.34 -26.32
CA TYR A 128 8.73 25.59 -25.55
C TYR A 128 9.86 26.59 -25.83
N GLY A 129 10.79 26.25 -26.74
CA GLY A 129 11.93 27.10 -27.10
C GLY A 129 12.90 27.35 -25.93
N LEU A 130 12.95 26.44 -24.95
CA LEU A 130 13.88 26.51 -23.82
C LEU A 130 15.26 26.01 -24.25
N ASP A 131 16.30 26.70 -23.81
CA ASP A 131 17.68 26.30 -24.04
C ASP A 131 18.12 25.15 -23.10
N ASN A 132 19.28 24.56 -23.40
CA ASN A 132 19.83 23.46 -22.61
C ASN A 132 20.10 23.85 -21.14
N PRO A 133 20.65 25.04 -20.83
CA PRO A 133 20.78 25.51 -19.45
C PRO A 133 19.45 25.55 -18.70
N MET A 134 18.38 26.09 -19.29
CA MET A 134 17.06 26.16 -18.67
C MET A 134 16.46 24.77 -18.49
N LYS A 135 16.61 23.87 -19.47
CA LYS A 135 16.22 22.46 -19.33
C LYS A 135 16.93 21.79 -18.16
N ALA A 136 18.25 21.97 -18.04
CA ALA A 136 19.04 21.43 -16.94
C ALA A 136 18.62 22.03 -15.58
N HIS A 137 18.26 23.31 -15.56
CA HIS A 137 17.72 23.98 -14.37
C HIS A 137 16.41 23.36 -13.88
N TYR A 138 15.43 23.18 -14.78
CA TYR A 138 14.17 22.49 -14.44
C TYR A 138 14.37 21.03 -14.04
N LEU A 139 15.32 20.33 -14.65
CA LEU A 139 15.69 18.96 -14.25
C LEU A 139 16.21 18.91 -12.80
N ASN A 140 17.05 19.87 -12.41
CA ASN A 140 17.56 19.97 -11.04
C ASN A 140 16.44 20.31 -10.04
N PHE A 141 15.56 21.25 -10.39
CA PHE A 141 14.38 21.54 -9.57
C PHE A 141 13.46 20.35 -9.44
N TYR A 142 13.18 19.64 -10.52
CA TYR A 142 12.38 18.43 -10.50
C TYR A 142 12.92 17.41 -9.49
N LYS A 143 14.23 17.14 -9.52
CA LYS A 143 14.88 16.22 -8.56
C LYS A 143 14.78 16.70 -7.12
N ARG A 144 15.02 17.99 -6.88
CA ARG A 144 14.94 18.60 -5.54
C ARG A 144 13.51 18.54 -5.00
N PHE A 145 12.54 19.09 -5.71
CA PHE A 145 11.14 19.14 -5.28
C PHE A 145 10.54 17.75 -5.10
N LYS A 146 10.87 16.79 -5.97
CA LYS A 146 10.43 15.40 -5.79
C LYS A 146 10.89 14.83 -4.45
N LYS A 147 12.16 15.04 -4.09
CA LYS A 147 12.71 14.61 -2.80
C LYS A 147 12.01 15.33 -1.64
N ASP A 148 11.83 16.64 -1.75
CA ASP A 148 11.23 17.46 -0.70
C ASP A 148 9.76 17.10 -0.47
N TYR A 149 8.97 16.93 -1.54
CA TYR A 149 7.57 16.50 -1.48
C TYR A 149 7.41 15.15 -0.81
N PHE A 150 8.19 14.15 -1.20
CA PHE A 150 8.08 12.82 -0.61
C PHE A 150 8.54 12.81 0.86
N SER A 151 9.58 13.57 1.17
CA SER A 151 10.05 13.74 2.55
C SER A 151 8.99 14.40 3.43
N ASN A 152 8.32 15.44 2.93
CA ASN A 152 7.24 16.12 3.66
C ASN A 152 6.01 15.24 3.82
N ILE A 153 5.55 14.56 2.76
CA ILE A 153 4.42 13.63 2.82
C ILE A 153 4.69 12.54 3.86
N PHE A 154 5.90 11.97 3.83
CA PHE A 154 6.30 10.96 4.80
C PHE A 154 6.33 11.50 6.24
N LYS A 155 6.94 12.66 6.45
CA LYS A 155 7.02 13.30 7.77
C LYS A 155 5.63 13.56 8.35
N VAL A 156 4.72 14.11 7.54
CA VAL A 156 3.35 14.44 7.95
C VAL A 156 2.54 13.17 8.23
N TYR A 157 2.65 12.15 7.38
CA TYR A 157 2.03 10.86 7.63
C TYR A 157 2.49 10.24 8.96
N SER A 158 3.79 10.24 9.22
CA SER A 158 4.36 9.69 10.46
C SER A 158 3.89 10.48 11.69
N ASN A 159 3.82 11.81 11.57
CA ASN A 159 3.25 12.67 12.60
C ASN A 159 1.77 12.37 12.85
N GLY A 160 0.99 12.14 11.79
CA GLY A 160 -0.41 11.74 11.89
C GLY A 160 -0.59 10.39 12.60
N GLN A 161 0.25 9.40 12.31
CA GLN A 161 0.27 8.14 13.08
C GLN A 161 0.53 8.39 14.57
N ASN A 162 1.53 9.20 14.92
CA ASN A 162 1.82 9.54 16.31
C ASN A 162 0.65 10.27 17.00
N LYS A 163 -0.04 11.17 16.28
CA LYS A 163 -1.25 11.84 16.78
C LYS A 163 -2.39 10.86 17.05
N VAL A 164 -2.61 9.89 16.16
CA VAL A 164 -3.59 8.81 16.37
C VAL A 164 -3.24 8.00 17.63
N LEU A 165 -1.97 7.63 17.80
CA LEU A 165 -1.52 6.90 19.00
C LEU A 165 -1.69 7.73 20.29
N ALA A 166 -1.50 9.04 20.22
CA ALA A 166 -1.71 9.93 21.36
C ALA A 166 -3.21 10.12 21.69
N LYS A 167 -4.08 10.19 20.68
CA LYS A 167 -5.54 10.38 20.84
C LYS A 167 -6.26 9.10 21.25
N PHE A 168 -5.83 7.97 20.70
CA PHE A 168 -6.33 6.63 21.00
C PHE A 168 -5.22 5.82 21.64
N PRO A 169 -4.75 6.21 22.84
CA PRO A 169 -3.72 5.45 23.51
C PRO A 169 -4.28 4.11 23.93
N GLU A 170 -3.36 3.21 24.16
CA GLU A 170 -3.61 1.93 24.78
C GLU A 170 -4.17 2.13 26.20
N LYS A 171 -5.49 2.02 26.36
CA LYS A 171 -6.19 2.17 27.64
C LYS A 171 -6.44 0.83 28.33
N GLN A 172 -6.61 0.87 29.65
CA GLN A 172 -7.23 -0.22 30.40
C GLN A 172 -8.72 -0.29 30.04
N LEU A 173 -9.31 -1.47 30.11
CA LEU A 173 -10.64 -1.76 29.55
C LEU A 173 -11.76 -0.98 30.25
N GLU A 174 -12.24 0.11 29.64
CA GLU A 174 -13.38 0.88 30.17
C GLU A 174 -14.72 0.58 29.47
N LYS A 175 -14.71 0.08 28.22
CA LYS A 175 -15.89 -0.41 27.44
C LYS A 175 -15.48 -0.97 26.06
N CYS A 176 -15.92 -2.18 25.72
CA CYS A 176 -16.14 -2.82 24.40
C CYS A 176 -15.19 -2.60 23.19
N ASN A 177 -14.01 -1.98 23.30
CA ASN A 177 -13.13 -1.77 22.14
C ASN A 177 -11.67 -2.19 22.39
N TYR A 178 -11.47 -3.50 22.50
CA TYR A 178 -10.22 -4.20 22.87
C TYR A 178 -9.00 -3.91 22.00
N HIS A 179 -9.23 -3.48 20.76
CA HIS A 179 -8.19 -3.22 19.77
C HIS A 179 -8.33 -1.84 19.12
N LEU A 180 -8.97 -0.88 19.82
CA LEU A 180 -9.25 0.46 19.29
C LEU A 180 -7.99 1.12 18.74
N THR A 181 -6.87 1.05 19.47
CA THR A 181 -5.57 1.60 19.05
C THR A 181 -5.14 1.04 17.68
N PHE A 182 -5.14 -0.29 17.53
CA PHE A 182 -4.82 -0.95 16.26
C PHE A 182 -5.81 -0.56 15.16
N ASN A 183 -7.11 -0.60 15.46
CA ASN A 183 -8.16 -0.32 14.49
C ASN A 183 -8.07 1.12 13.96
N LYS A 184 -7.86 2.12 14.84
CA LYS A 184 -7.68 3.52 14.45
C LYS A 184 -6.35 3.78 13.76
N TYR A 185 -5.29 3.08 14.16
CA TYR A 185 -4.01 3.10 13.46
C TYR A 185 -4.15 2.61 12.02
N GLN A 186 -4.83 1.48 11.80
CA GLN A 186 -5.06 0.94 10.45
C GLN A 186 -6.06 1.77 9.64
N GLU A 187 -7.09 2.33 10.28
CA GLU A 187 -8.03 3.25 9.62
C GLU A 187 -7.30 4.47 9.04
N TYR A 188 -6.43 5.11 9.83
CA TYR A 188 -5.60 6.22 9.37
C TYR A 188 -4.62 5.79 8.27
N ARG A 189 -3.95 4.64 8.43
CA ARG A 189 -3.03 4.08 7.43
C ARG A 189 -3.75 3.85 6.10
N ASN A 190 -4.85 3.11 6.11
CA ASN A 190 -5.60 2.76 4.90
C ASN A 190 -6.15 4.01 4.21
N ASN A 191 -6.69 4.97 4.96
CA ASN A 191 -7.15 6.24 4.40
C ASN A 191 -6.00 6.99 3.71
N THR A 192 -4.82 7.05 4.34
CA THR A 192 -3.66 7.68 3.71
C THR A 192 -3.14 6.87 2.51
N MET A 193 -3.23 5.53 2.53
CA MET A 193 -2.80 4.71 1.40
C MET A 193 -3.63 5.02 0.17
N LEU A 194 -4.95 5.06 0.36
CA LEU A 194 -5.93 5.34 -0.67
C LEU A 194 -5.89 6.80 -1.11
N ASN A 195 -5.73 7.78 -0.22
CA ASN A 195 -5.93 9.18 -0.62
C ASN A 195 -4.63 9.96 -0.88
N VAL A 196 -3.48 9.42 -0.49
CA VAL A 196 -2.18 10.10 -0.60
C VAL A 196 -1.21 9.23 -1.40
N TYR A 197 -0.88 8.03 -0.91
CA TYR A 197 0.16 7.24 -1.55
C TYR A 197 -0.24 6.71 -2.94
N GLN A 198 -1.54 6.56 -3.22
CA GLN A 198 -2.02 6.29 -4.58
C GLN A 198 -1.63 7.37 -5.59
N TYR A 199 -1.39 8.62 -5.17
CA TYR A 199 -0.92 9.65 -6.10
C TYR A 199 0.60 9.65 -6.14
N VAL A 200 1.25 9.61 -4.98
CA VAL A 200 2.72 9.63 -4.83
C VAL A 200 3.42 8.65 -5.78
N HIS A 201 2.89 7.43 -5.95
CA HIS A 201 3.54 6.43 -6.79
C HIS A 201 3.62 6.82 -8.27
N ILE A 202 2.56 7.40 -8.83
CA ILE A 202 2.52 7.81 -10.24
C ILE A 202 3.66 8.79 -10.52
N PHE A 203 3.87 9.75 -9.61
CA PHE A 203 4.87 10.81 -9.77
C PHE A 203 6.27 10.37 -9.33
N ALA A 204 6.36 9.40 -8.43
CA ALA A 204 7.61 8.78 -8.04
C ALA A 204 8.28 8.05 -9.23
N ASN A 205 7.49 7.60 -10.21
CA ASN A 205 7.97 6.96 -11.44
C ASN A 205 8.42 7.89 -12.54
N LEU A 206 8.02 9.17 -12.51
CA LEU A 206 8.49 10.16 -13.46
C LEU A 206 10.01 10.35 -13.25
N ARG A 207 10.84 9.63 -14.00
CA ARG A 207 12.30 9.77 -13.95
C ARG A 207 12.74 10.55 -15.16
N ALA A 208 12.96 11.85 -14.95
CA ALA A 208 13.48 12.72 -16.00
C ALA A 208 14.89 12.31 -16.49
N ASP A 209 15.63 11.49 -15.71
CA ASP A 209 16.93 10.92 -16.11
C ASP A 209 16.82 9.64 -16.97
N TYR A 210 15.62 9.05 -17.06
CA TYR A 210 15.36 7.79 -17.77
C TYR A 210 14.02 7.92 -18.49
N THR A 211 13.92 8.86 -19.43
CA THR A 211 12.67 9.13 -20.16
C THR A 211 12.13 7.89 -20.87
N GLU A 212 13.01 6.98 -21.30
CA GLU A 212 12.66 5.66 -21.87
C GLU A 212 11.77 4.81 -20.95
N LEU A 213 11.85 4.99 -19.62
CA LEU A 213 10.99 4.29 -18.66
C LEU A 213 9.54 4.82 -18.68
N VAL A 214 9.33 6.06 -19.14
CA VAL A 214 8.09 6.83 -18.92
C VAL A 214 7.28 7.03 -20.20
N ASP A 215 7.91 6.95 -21.38
CA ASP A 215 7.28 7.28 -22.66
C ASP A 215 6.08 6.37 -23.04
N ARG A 216 5.93 5.20 -22.41
CA ARG A 216 4.95 4.17 -22.79
C ARG A 216 3.80 3.99 -21.80
N GLY A 217 3.67 4.90 -20.84
CA GLY A 217 2.80 4.68 -19.68
C GLY A 217 3.26 3.49 -18.84
N PHE A 218 2.47 3.16 -17.80
CA PHE A 218 2.91 2.24 -16.75
C PHE A 218 1.87 1.18 -16.44
N ASN A 219 2.33 -0.05 -16.19
CA ASN A 219 1.57 -1.10 -15.54
C ASN A 219 2.19 -1.36 -14.16
N TYR A 220 1.43 -1.15 -13.09
CA TYR A 220 1.90 -1.34 -11.72
C TYR A 220 1.47 -2.68 -11.18
N VAL A 221 2.45 -3.51 -10.83
CA VAL A 221 2.22 -4.73 -10.08
C VAL A 221 2.63 -4.47 -8.65
N ASN A 222 1.71 -3.85 -7.91
CA ASN A 222 1.98 -3.38 -6.56
C ASN A 222 0.86 -3.76 -5.61
N PRO A 223 1.13 -4.64 -4.63
CA PRO A 223 0.06 -5.16 -3.81
C PRO A 223 -0.36 -4.25 -2.67
N ARG A 224 0.31 -3.11 -2.41
CA ARG A 224 0.07 -2.19 -1.26
C ARG A 224 -1.16 -2.56 -0.42
N PRO A 225 -1.00 -3.50 0.52
CA PRO A 225 -2.16 -4.10 1.13
C PRO A 225 -2.84 -3.11 2.08
N LEU A 226 -4.17 -3.08 1.99
CA LEU A 226 -5.02 -2.50 3.03
C LEU A 226 -5.29 -3.57 4.08
N PHE A 227 -5.38 -3.17 5.34
CA PHE A 227 -5.60 -4.11 6.43
C PHE A 227 -6.96 -3.89 7.07
N SER A 228 -7.71 -4.97 7.34
CA SER A 228 -8.93 -4.84 8.13
C SER A 228 -8.61 -4.33 9.54
N ARG A 229 -9.67 -3.89 10.24
CA ARG A 229 -9.66 -3.92 11.70
C ARG A 229 -9.37 -5.33 12.21
N MET A 230 -8.94 -5.42 13.46
CA MET A 230 -8.76 -6.71 14.13
C MET A 230 -10.13 -7.35 14.39
N VAL A 231 -10.34 -8.53 13.84
CA VAL A 231 -11.52 -9.37 14.13
C VAL A 231 -11.11 -10.30 15.23
N ALA A 232 -11.67 -10.14 16.42
CA ALA A 232 -11.24 -10.91 17.58
C ALA A 232 -12.44 -11.46 18.33
N LYS A 233 -12.15 -12.43 19.19
CA LYS A 233 -12.92 -12.67 20.39
C LYS A 233 -13.08 -11.35 21.15
N THR A 234 -14.28 -10.78 21.15
CA THR A 234 -14.69 -9.80 22.15
C THR A 234 -14.79 -10.53 23.49
N VAL A 235 -14.85 -9.85 24.62
CA VAL A 235 -15.43 -10.40 25.85
C VAL A 235 -16.17 -9.21 26.40
N ALA A 236 -17.38 -9.27 26.95
CA ALA A 236 -17.80 -8.19 27.83
C ALA A 236 -16.73 -8.00 28.93
N PRO A 237 -16.41 -6.78 29.42
CA PRO A 237 -15.56 -6.66 30.60
C PRO A 237 -16.20 -7.54 31.68
N LEU A 238 -15.56 -8.67 31.99
CA LEU A 238 -16.15 -9.78 32.74
C LEU A 238 -16.90 -9.22 33.96
N ILE A 239 -18.23 -9.17 33.88
CA ILE A 239 -19.12 -8.94 35.02
C ILE A 239 -19.13 -10.27 35.77
N THR A 240 -17.98 -10.69 36.29
CA THR A 240 -17.91 -11.99 36.96
C THR A 240 -18.47 -11.85 38.37
N LYS A 241 -19.65 -12.45 38.52
CA LYS A 241 -20.38 -12.71 39.77
C LYS A 241 -20.87 -11.47 40.51
N LYS A 242 -22.19 -11.40 40.67
CA LYS A 242 -22.82 -10.69 41.78
C LYS A 242 -22.20 -11.17 43.10
N GLN A 243 -21.35 -10.37 43.72
CA GLN A 243 -21.12 -10.44 45.16
C GLN A 243 -22.18 -9.54 45.81
N GLY A 244 -23.35 -10.11 46.11
CA GLY A 244 -24.50 -9.34 46.57
C GLY A 244 -25.14 -8.47 45.47
N THR A 245 -25.32 -7.18 45.72
CA THR A 245 -25.98 -6.22 44.80
C THR A 245 -25.03 -5.43 43.89
N ALA A 246 -23.70 -5.55 44.06
CA ALA A 246 -22.73 -4.81 43.28
C ALA A 246 -22.18 -5.65 42.11
N ASN A 247 -22.09 -5.03 40.93
CA ASN A 247 -21.35 -5.56 39.79
C ASN A 247 -19.85 -5.30 40.05
N VAL A 248 -19.05 -6.37 40.20
CA VAL A 248 -17.60 -6.27 40.39
C VAL A 248 -16.90 -6.59 39.07
N ILE A 249 -16.03 -5.69 38.61
CA ILE A 249 -15.20 -5.90 37.41
C ILE A 249 -14.04 -6.82 37.77
N ASN A 250 -13.79 -7.85 36.96
CA ASN A 250 -12.60 -8.71 37.14
C ASN A 250 -11.31 -7.96 36.76
N PRO A 251 -10.42 -7.63 37.71
CA PRO A 251 -9.18 -6.90 37.40
C PRO A 251 -8.22 -7.73 36.54
N GLU A 252 -8.24 -9.06 36.66
CA GLU A 252 -7.41 -9.97 35.86
C GLU A 252 -7.90 -10.03 34.40
N ALA A 253 -9.21 -9.90 34.17
CA ALA A 253 -9.80 -9.77 32.84
C ALA A 253 -9.41 -8.46 32.15
N MET A 254 -9.30 -7.37 32.93
CA MET A 254 -9.00 -6.04 32.41
C MET A 254 -7.61 -5.93 31.73
N GLY A 255 -6.67 -6.83 32.04
CA GLY A 255 -5.36 -6.91 31.39
C GLY A 255 -5.18 -8.06 30.39
N SER A 256 -5.95 -9.16 30.52
CA SER A 256 -5.66 -10.45 29.86
C SER A 256 -6.33 -10.68 28.50
N PHE A 257 -7.30 -9.84 28.11
CA PHE A 257 -8.03 -9.98 26.84
C PHE A 257 -7.66 -8.96 25.77
N ARG A 258 -6.63 -8.14 25.99
CA ARG A 258 -6.14 -7.16 25.02
C ARG A 258 -4.85 -7.65 24.35
N MET A 259 -4.69 -7.33 23.07
CA MET A 259 -3.41 -7.42 22.38
C MET A 259 -2.99 -6.03 21.94
N GLU A 260 -1.79 -5.65 22.36
CA GLU A 260 -1.24 -4.34 22.04
C GLU A 260 -0.89 -4.22 20.56
N LEU A 261 -0.97 -3.01 20.03
CA LEU A 261 -0.62 -2.68 18.64
C LEU A 261 0.70 -3.33 18.18
N PRO A 262 1.84 -3.23 18.90
CA PRO A 262 3.11 -3.82 18.43
C PRO A 262 3.06 -5.33 18.27
N PHE A 263 2.28 -6.02 19.11
CA PHE A 263 2.12 -7.47 19.02
C PHE A 263 1.34 -7.87 17.76
N ILE A 264 0.23 -7.16 17.47
CA ILE A 264 -0.58 -7.43 16.28
C ILE A 264 0.23 -7.13 15.02
N LEU A 265 0.95 -6.00 14.98
CA LEU A 265 1.83 -5.65 13.86
C LEU A 265 2.91 -6.70 13.63
N LYS A 266 3.57 -7.18 14.68
CA LYS A 266 4.55 -8.27 14.57
C LYS A 266 3.94 -9.55 14.00
N LYS A 267 2.72 -9.91 14.42
CA LYS A 267 2.02 -11.08 13.87
C LYS A 267 1.67 -10.93 12.39
N MET A 268 1.34 -9.71 11.95
CA MET A 268 1.15 -9.40 10.55
C MET A 268 2.46 -9.54 9.76
N GLU A 269 3.59 -9.10 10.31
CA GLU A 269 4.91 -9.27 9.69
C GLU A 269 5.30 -10.75 9.60
N ASP A 270 5.19 -11.49 10.70
CA ASP A 270 5.46 -12.94 10.77
C ASP A 270 4.55 -13.73 9.81
N GLY A 271 3.29 -13.29 9.67
CA GLY A 271 2.30 -13.83 8.75
C GLY A 271 2.51 -13.43 7.29
N LEU A 272 3.51 -12.60 6.99
CA LEU A 272 3.82 -12.07 5.65
C LEU A 272 2.71 -11.19 5.06
N ALA A 273 1.90 -10.50 5.88
CA ALA A 273 0.73 -9.74 5.46
C ALA A 273 1.01 -8.63 4.44
N ASN A 274 2.24 -8.10 4.44
CA ASN A 274 2.69 -7.05 3.50
C ASN A 274 2.98 -7.59 2.10
N PHE A 275 3.13 -8.91 1.95
CA PHE A 275 3.47 -9.55 0.68
C PHE A 275 2.21 -10.02 -0.06
N TYR A 276 2.30 -10.02 -1.38
CA TYR A 276 1.32 -10.70 -2.23
C TYR A 276 2.03 -11.74 -3.07
N PHE A 277 1.68 -13.01 -2.82
CA PHE A 277 2.25 -14.14 -3.54
C PHE A 277 1.32 -14.57 -4.67
N GLN A 278 0.10 -14.97 -4.31
CA GLN A 278 -0.97 -15.42 -5.19
C GLN A 278 -2.32 -15.22 -4.47
N ASP A 279 -3.42 -15.40 -5.20
CA ASP A 279 -4.76 -15.33 -4.62
C ASP A 279 -5.02 -16.45 -3.61
N VAL A 280 -5.87 -16.22 -2.61
CA VAL A 280 -6.27 -17.27 -1.68
C VAL A 280 -7.37 -18.11 -2.31
N TRP A 281 -7.11 -19.41 -2.50
CA TRP A 281 -8.04 -20.38 -3.06
C TRP A 281 -9.06 -20.90 -2.04
N ARG A 282 -8.61 -21.14 -0.81
CA ARG A 282 -9.47 -21.58 0.29
C ARG A 282 -8.84 -21.30 1.64
N ILE A 283 -9.69 -21.23 2.66
CA ILE A 283 -9.29 -21.23 4.06
C ILE A 283 -9.64 -22.60 4.65
N TRP A 284 -8.66 -23.27 5.21
CA TRP A 284 -8.84 -24.42 6.08
C TRP A 284 -8.99 -23.98 7.52
N MET A 285 -9.95 -24.58 8.20
CA MET A 285 -10.17 -24.40 9.62
C MET A 285 -10.32 -25.76 10.28
N THR A 286 -9.84 -25.88 11.51
CA THR A 286 -10.28 -26.95 12.41
C THR A 286 -11.24 -26.35 13.40
N VAL A 287 -12.40 -26.98 13.58
CA VAL A 287 -13.48 -26.50 14.44
C VAL A 287 -13.97 -27.61 15.36
N ASP A 288 -14.47 -27.22 16.52
CA ASP A 288 -15.28 -28.07 17.38
C ASP A 288 -16.64 -27.39 17.64
N ASP A 289 -17.46 -27.95 18.53
CA ASP A 289 -18.79 -27.44 18.83
C ASP A 289 -18.77 -26.05 19.50
N GLU A 290 -17.60 -25.56 19.93
CA GLU A 290 -17.44 -24.31 20.68
C GLU A 290 -16.61 -23.23 19.99
N ARG A 291 -15.59 -23.59 19.21
CA ARG A 291 -14.66 -22.62 18.59
C ARG A 291 -13.99 -23.08 17.30
N ILE A 292 -13.32 -22.10 16.69
CA ILE A 292 -12.32 -22.30 15.64
C ILE A 292 -10.95 -22.52 16.30
N ASN A 293 -10.41 -23.73 16.16
CA ASN A 293 -9.15 -24.15 16.77
C ASN A 293 -7.93 -23.73 15.95
N SER A 294 -8.01 -23.78 14.61
CA SER A 294 -6.94 -23.29 13.74
C SER A 294 -7.45 -22.69 12.43
N ILE A 295 -6.59 -21.88 11.81
CA ILE A 295 -6.77 -21.33 10.46
C ILE A 295 -5.48 -21.54 9.65
N GLN A 296 -5.65 -21.91 8.38
CA GLN A 296 -4.59 -21.97 7.37
C GLN A 296 -5.15 -21.59 6.00
N SER A 297 -4.45 -20.74 5.25
CA SER A 297 -4.81 -20.37 3.88
C SER A 297 -4.07 -21.26 2.88
N GLN A 298 -4.75 -21.65 1.80
CA GLN A 298 -4.11 -22.24 0.61
C GLN A 298 -4.17 -21.25 -0.55
N TYR A 299 -3.03 -21.01 -1.19
CA TYR A 299 -2.92 -20.09 -2.32
C TYR A 299 -3.31 -20.78 -3.65
N LEU A 300 -3.72 -19.99 -4.65
CA LEU A 300 -4.19 -20.47 -5.94
C LEU A 300 -3.03 -20.71 -6.90
N GLN A 301 -2.46 -21.92 -6.85
CA GLN A 301 -1.43 -22.37 -7.80
C GLN A 301 -1.91 -23.61 -8.54
N MET A 302 -1.70 -23.67 -9.86
CA MET A 302 -2.01 -24.86 -10.66
C MET A 302 -0.71 -25.62 -10.99
N PRO A 303 -0.67 -26.96 -10.78
CA PRO A 303 -1.71 -27.78 -10.14
C PRO A 303 -1.82 -27.47 -8.63
N LEU A 304 -3.03 -27.60 -8.06
CA LEU A 304 -3.32 -27.33 -6.65
C LEU A 304 -2.51 -28.19 -5.67
N SER A 305 -1.94 -29.31 -6.12
CA SER A 305 -1.02 -30.14 -5.32
C SER A 305 0.29 -29.43 -5.00
N THR A 306 0.69 -28.47 -5.82
CA THR A 306 1.89 -27.62 -5.60
C THR A 306 1.56 -26.30 -4.92
N ALA A 307 0.27 -26.04 -4.66
CA ALA A 307 -0.16 -24.80 -4.05
C ALA A 307 0.38 -24.65 -2.64
N ARG A 308 1.03 -23.51 -2.43
CA ARG A 308 1.60 -23.13 -1.15
C ARG A 308 0.51 -22.95 -0.09
N LEU A 309 0.87 -23.21 1.16
CA LEU A 309 0.06 -22.97 2.33
C LEU A 309 0.66 -21.85 3.19
N SER A 310 -0.19 -21.08 3.87
CA SER A 310 0.26 -20.23 4.98
C SER A 310 0.69 -21.09 6.17
N ALA A 311 1.38 -20.48 7.14
CA ALA A 311 1.55 -21.11 8.44
C ALA A 311 0.19 -21.39 9.09
N VAL A 312 0.09 -22.48 9.84
CA VAL A 312 -1.07 -22.77 10.67
C VAL A 312 -1.04 -21.84 11.88
N THR A 313 -2.15 -21.17 12.16
CA THR A 313 -2.36 -20.46 13.43
C THR A 313 -3.31 -21.25 14.30
N GLY A 314 -2.95 -21.53 15.55
CA GLY A 314 -3.78 -22.28 16.49
C GLY A 314 -3.44 -23.78 16.52
N THR A 315 -4.41 -24.62 16.89
CA THR A 315 -4.23 -26.08 17.00
C THR A 315 -5.10 -26.84 16.01
N GLU A 316 -4.54 -27.88 15.40
CA GLU A 316 -5.25 -28.70 14.40
C GLU A 316 -6.19 -29.74 15.03
N LYS A 317 -6.63 -29.54 16.28
CA LYS A 317 -7.60 -30.42 16.95
C LYS A 317 -9.03 -30.09 16.49
N GLY A 318 -9.85 -31.12 16.26
CA GLY A 318 -11.25 -30.99 15.86
C GLY A 318 -11.52 -31.43 14.41
N THR A 319 -12.68 -31.05 13.90
CA THR A 319 -13.14 -31.38 12.54
C THR A 319 -12.57 -30.37 11.55
N LYS A 320 -11.91 -30.86 10.49
CA LYS A 320 -11.41 -30.01 9.42
C LYS A 320 -12.54 -29.60 8.49
N VAL A 321 -12.76 -28.29 8.35
CA VAL A 321 -13.71 -27.67 7.44
C VAL A 321 -12.98 -26.72 6.49
N ASN A 322 -13.58 -26.44 5.35
CA ASN A 322 -12.99 -25.58 4.35
C ASN A 322 -14.00 -24.55 3.84
N LEU A 323 -13.54 -23.30 3.76
CA LEU A 323 -14.22 -22.25 3.03
C LEU A 323 -13.59 -22.19 1.63
N VAL A 324 -14.26 -22.79 0.64
CA VAL A 324 -13.77 -22.92 -0.73
C VAL A 324 -14.26 -21.75 -1.59
N GLY A 325 -13.35 -21.21 -2.39
CA GLY A 325 -13.64 -20.20 -3.40
C GLY A 325 -12.58 -19.11 -3.36
N PRO A 326 -12.34 -18.40 -4.48
CA PRO A 326 -11.49 -17.21 -4.41
C PRO A 326 -12.06 -16.30 -3.32
N LEU A 327 -11.24 -15.97 -2.33
CA LEU A 327 -11.67 -15.05 -1.28
C LEU A 327 -11.93 -13.69 -1.93
N LYS A 328 -13.21 -13.40 -2.21
CA LYS A 328 -13.66 -12.14 -2.81
C LYS A 328 -13.44 -10.98 -1.82
N ASN A 329 -13.92 -9.80 -2.18
CA ASN A 329 -13.83 -8.56 -1.40
C ASN A 329 -14.46 -8.61 -0.01
N GLN A 330 -15.11 -9.70 0.41
CA GLN A 330 -15.84 -9.77 1.67
C GLN A 330 -15.55 -11.05 2.46
N LEU A 331 -15.42 -10.88 3.77
CA LEU A 331 -15.69 -11.94 4.74
C LEU A 331 -16.75 -11.46 5.74
N ILE A 332 -17.63 -12.38 6.07
CA ILE A 332 -18.70 -12.19 7.03
C ILE A 332 -18.32 -12.90 8.32
N PHE A 333 -18.40 -12.16 9.42
CA PHE A 333 -18.11 -12.66 10.76
C PHE A 333 -19.32 -12.44 11.66
N ASN A 334 -19.34 -13.18 12.76
CA ASN A 334 -20.25 -12.95 13.87
C ASN A 334 -19.40 -12.74 15.13
N ASP A 335 -19.50 -11.53 15.67
CA ASP A 335 -18.91 -11.06 16.92
C ASP A 335 -20.01 -10.89 17.98
N ARG A 336 -20.78 -11.95 18.24
CA ARG A 336 -21.82 -11.87 19.26
C ARG A 336 -21.18 -11.58 20.63
N ASP A 337 -21.73 -10.57 21.30
CA ASP A 337 -21.54 -10.23 22.72
C ASP A 337 -22.52 -11.11 23.53
N GLU A 338 -22.11 -12.32 23.91
CA GLU A 338 -22.83 -13.20 24.84
C GLU A 338 -22.16 -13.15 26.22
N ASP A 339 -22.97 -13.12 27.29
CA ASP A 339 -22.54 -12.86 28.67
C ASP A 339 -21.44 -13.79 29.23
N ASP A 340 -21.08 -14.90 28.56
CA ASP A 340 -20.08 -15.86 29.06
C ASP A 340 -19.07 -16.42 28.05
N ASP A 341 -19.24 -16.25 26.72
CA ASP A 341 -18.26 -16.80 25.76
C ASP A 341 -18.29 -16.21 24.35
N ASP A 342 -18.01 -14.92 24.24
CA ASP A 342 -17.66 -14.29 22.97
C ASP A 342 -16.51 -15.05 22.30
N ARG A 343 -16.70 -15.46 21.05
CA ARG A 343 -15.69 -16.08 20.18
C ARG A 343 -16.06 -15.77 18.75
N ILE A 344 -15.11 -15.81 17.82
CA ILE A 344 -15.47 -15.87 16.39
C ILE A 344 -16.24 -17.18 16.16
N LYS A 345 -17.56 -17.09 15.95
CA LYS A 345 -18.45 -18.26 15.84
C LYS A 345 -18.55 -18.83 14.43
N PHE A 346 -18.31 -18.02 13.41
CA PHE A 346 -18.15 -18.52 12.04
C PHE A 346 -17.40 -17.51 11.17
N ILE A 347 -16.90 -18.01 10.05
CA ILE A 347 -16.32 -17.24 8.96
C ILE A 347 -17.07 -17.63 7.68
N GLY A 348 -17.48 -16.65 6.88
CA GLY A 348 -18.18 -16.94 5.63
C GLY A 348 -17.84 -16.00 4.47
N LEU A 349 -18.04 -16.48 3.24
CA LEU A 349 -17.89 -15.70 1.99
C LEU A 349 -19.19 -14.96 1.59
N GLY A 350 -20.28 -15.26 2.28
CA GLY A 350 -21.63 -14.77 2.00
C GLY A 350 -22.62 -15.30 3.05
N ALA A 351 -23.88 -14.91 2.94
CA ALA A 351 -24.90 -15.32 3.91
C ALA A 351 -25.10 -16.84 3.95
N ASP A 352 -24.87 -17.55 2.85
CA ASP A 352 -25.18 -19.00 2.74
C ASP A 352 -23.94 -19.90 2.81
N ASN A 353 -22.72 -19.34 2.77
CA ASN A 353 -21.47 -20.09 2.78
C ASN A 353 -20.66 -19.74 4.05
N ARG A 354 -21.06 -20.34 5.18
CA ARG A 354 -20.51 -20.11 6.52
C ARG A 354 -19.93 -21.41 7.07
N VAL A 355 -18.79 -21.32 7.74
CA VAL A 355 -18.14 -22.45 8.42
C VAL A 355 -17.68 -22.01 9.81
N GLY A 356 -17.92 -22.86 10.81
CA GLY A 356 -17.66 -22.56 12.22
C GLY A 356 -18.41 -23.54 13.15
N PRO A 357 -18.28 -23.35 14.47
CA PRO A 357 -19.04 -24.07 15.49
C PRO A 357 -20.53 -24.26 15.16
N THR A 358 -20.93 -25.51 14.99
CA THR A 358 -22.27 -25.93 14.49
C THR A 358 -23.40 -25.62 15.47
N LYS A 359 -23.11 -25.62 16.78
CA LYS A 359 -24.05 -25.31 17.86
C LYS A 359 -24.66 -23.90 17.77
N TYR A 360 -23.99 -22.98 17.08
CA TYR A 360 -24.31 -21.55 17.08
C TYR A 360 -24.74 -21.00 15.70
N LEU A 361 -25.25 -21.85 14.79
CA LEU A 361 -25.70 -21.43 13.46
C LEU A 361 -27.25 -21.26 13.34
N PRO A 362 -27.90 -20.24 13.93
CA PRO A 362 -29.22 -19.80 13.48
C PRO A 362 -29.22 -19.29 12.03
N LYS A 363 -30.36 -19.41 11.34
CA LYS A 363 -30.55 -18.94 9.95
C LYS A 363 -30.40 -17.42 9.76
N SER A 364 -30.66 -16.61 10.79
CA SER A 364 -30.51 -15.15 10.76
C SER A 364 -29.77 -14.66 11.99
N ILE A 365 -28.52 -14.23 11.83
CA ILE A 365 -27.73 -13.62 12.91
C ILE A 365 -27.20 -12.28 12.37
N PRO A 366 -27.23 -11.20 13.16
CA PRO A 366 -26.46 -10.00 12.82
C PRO A 366 -25.01 -10.41 12.57
N SER A 367 -24.49 -9.99 11.44
CA SER A 367 -23.17 -10.39 10.98
C SER A 367 -22.43 -9.14 10.55
N GLU A 368 -21.23 -8.95 11.07
CA GLU A 368 -20.38 -7.88 10.60
C GLU A 368 -19.72 -8.27 9.28
N LYS A 369 -19.77 -7.35 8.32
CA LYS A 369 -19.15 -7.51 7.01
C LYS A 369 -17.87 -6.70 6.99
N ILE A 370 -16.76 -7.35 6.68
CA ILE A 370 -15.49 -6.67 6.44
C ILE A 370 -15.26 -6.69 4.94
N ILE A 371 -15.30 -5.50 4.35
CA ILE A 371 -15.24 -5.28 2.92
C ILE A 371 -14.33 -4.10 2.61
N PHE A 372 -13.56 -4.24 1.53
CA PHE A 372 -12.95 -3.13 0.81
C PHE A 372 -13.43 -3.21 -0.64
N GLU A 373 -14.17 -2.21 -1.10
CA GLU A 373 -14.66 -2.16 -2.47
C GLU A 373 -13.50 -2.17 -3.47
N ASN A 374 -13.66 -2.85 -4.61
CA ASN A 374 -12.64 -3.03 -5.65
C ASN A 374 -11.32 -3.68 -5.16
N HIS A 375 -11.37 -4.40 -4.04
CA HIS A 375 -10.24 -5.15 -3.52
C HIS A 375 -10.60 -6.62 -3.31
N LYS A 376 -9.63 -7.52 -3.42
CA LYS A 376 -9.75 -8.94 -3.05
C LYS A 376 -8.91 -9.25 -1.82
N ILE A 377 -9.26 -10.31 -1.10
CA ILE A 377 -8.48 -10.77 0.05
C ILE A 377 -7.24 -11.50 -0.46
N SER A 378 -6.08 -10.97 -0.13
CA SER A 378 -4.78 -11.54 -0.46
C SER A 378 -4.24 -12.46 0.62
N GLN A 379 -4.52 -12.16 1.89
CA GLN A 379 -4.08 -12.97 3.02
C GLN A 379 -5.06 -12.90 4.18
N VAL A 380 -5.09 -14.00 4.93
CA VAL A 380 -5.77 -14.11 6.23
C VAL A 380 -4.71 -14.39 7.27
N VAL A 381 -4.42 -13.40 8.11
CA VAL A 381 -3.43 -13.52 9.19
C VAL A 381 -4.17 -13.93 10.44
N GLY A 382 -4.00 -15.19 10.85
CA GLY A 382 -4.47 -15.64 12.15
C GLY A 382 -3.63 -15.02 13.26
N ILE A 383 -4.30 -14.63 14.35
CA ILE A 383 -3.66 -14.16 15.57
C ILE A 383 -3.96 -15.16 16.68
N ASN A 384 -2.91 -15.80 17.18
CA ASN A 384 -2.99 -16.64 18.37
C ASN A 384 -2.84 -15.79 19.63
N ARG A 385 -3.47 -16.23 20.72
CA ARG A 385 -3.40 -15.53 22.00
C ARG A 385 -1.98 -15.58 22.57
N THR A 386 -1.49 -14.46 23.08
CA THR A 386 -0.31 -14.41 23.95
C THR A 386 -0.64 -15.00 25.33
N PRO A 387 0.31 -15.67 26.02
CA PRO A 387 0.07 -16.16 27.38
C PRO A 387 -0.03 -14.99 28.35
N PHE A 388 -1.24 -14.59 28.71
CA PHE A 388 -1.50 -13.68 29.83
C PHE A 388 -2.76 -14.12 30.57
N ARG A 389 -2.72 -15.31 31.16
CA ARG A 389 -3.53 -15.63 32.35
C ARG A 389 -2.65 -15.47 33.58
N THR A 390 -3.28 -15.23 34.72
CA THR A 390 -2.68 -15.30 36.07
C THR A 390 -2.03 -16.65 36.41
N VAL A 391 -2.13 -17.65 35.52
CA VAL A 391 -1.37 -18.89 35.54
C VAL A 391 -0.69 -19.12 34.18
N ALA A 392 0.63 -19.13 34.15
CA ALA A 392 1.48 -19.18 32.95
C ALA A 392 1.41 -20.49 32.12
N LYS A 393 0.46 -21.40 32.36
CA LYS A 393 0.50 -22.78 31.84
C LYS A 393 -0.61 -23.17 30.86
N GLU A 394 -1.64 -22.36 30.65
CA GLU A 394 -2.70 -22.68 29.68
C GLU A 394 -2.77 -21.64 28.56
N LEU A 395 -2.14 -21.97 27.43
CA LEU A 395 -2.44 -21.33 26.16
C LEU A 395 -3.87 -21.71 25.78
N ASP A 396 -4.71 -20.73 25.45
CA ASP A 396 -5.94 -21.02 24.70
C ASP A 396 -5.49 -21.57 23.33
N PRO A 397 -5.75 -22.85 23.03
CA PRO A 397 -5.22 -23.49 21.82
C PRO A 397 -5.96 -23.03 20.54
N GLY A 398 -6.97 -22.15 20.66
CA GLY A 398 -7.76 -21.65 19.54
C GLY A 398 -7.19 -20.41 18.86
N VAL A 399 -7.82 -20.03 17.74
CA VAL A 399 -7.57 -18.74 17.08
C VAL A 399 -8.23 -17.64 17.92
N TYR A 400 -7.46 -16.68 18.41
CA TYR A 400 -8.00 -15.54 19.16
C TYR A 400 -8.68 -14.53 18.24
N GLY A 401 -8.07 -14.29 17.08
CA GLY A 401 -8.65 -13.42 16.06
C GLY A 401 -7.88 -13.45 14.76
N LEU A 402 -8.18 -12.52 13.86
CA LEU A 402 -7.57 -12.42 12.54
C LEU A 402 -7.53 -10.98 12.03
N VAL A 403 -6.58 -10.74 11.13
CA VAL A 403 -6.50 -9.54 10.30
C VAL A 403 -6.49 -9.99 8.84
N LEU A 404 -7.26 -9.30 8.01
CA LEU A 404 -7.32 -9.55 6.57
C LEU A 404 -6.47 -8.52 5.84
N ALA A 405 -5.69 -8.99 4.85
CA ALA A 405 -4.98 -8.13 3.92
C ALA A 405 -5.71 -8.09 2.58
N PHE A 406 -5.94 -6.89 2.06
CA PHE A 406 -6.68 -6.63 0.83
C PHE A 406 -5.78 -5.98 -0.21
N VAL A 407 -5.89 -6.43 -1.45
CA VAL A 407 -5.18 -5.86 -2.61
C VAL A 407 -6.19 -5.54 -3.71
N PRO A 408 -5.91 -4.65 -4.66
CA PRO A 408 -6.82 -4.38 -5.77
C PRO A 408 -7.25 -5.67 -6.47
N ASP A 409 -8.53 -5.80 -6.80
CA ASP A 409 -9.08 -7.02 -7.44
C ASP A 409 -8.50 -7.26 -8.85
N THR A 410 -8.21 -6.17 -9.56
CA THR A 410 -7.51 -6.11 -10.85
C THR A 410 -6.06 -6.59 -10.81
N LEU A 411 -5.45 -6.75 -9.62
CA LEU A 411 -4.07 -7.19 -9.50
C LEU A 411 -3.96 -8.67 -9.87
N GLU A 412 -3.58 -8.96 -11.13
CA GLU A 412 -3.20 -10.31 -11.54
C GLU A 412 -1.74 -10.55 -11.14
N PRO A 413 -1.43 -11.63 -10.38
CA PRO A 413 -0.06 -11.91 -10.02
C PRO A 413 0.74 -12.20 -11.28
N ASN A 414 1.87 -11.49 -11.43
CA ASN A 414 2.94 -11.81 -12.36
C ASN A 414 2.65 -11.59 -13.86
N TYR A 415 1.49 -11.07 -14.27
CA TYR A 415 1.21 -10.81 -15.70
C TYR A 415 1.68 -9.43 -16.17
N MET A 416 2.56 -9.44 -17.17
CA MET A 416 3.17 -8.23 -17.75
C MET A 416 2.35 -7.70 -18.93
N ASP A 417 2.15 -6.40 -18.96
CA ASP A 417 1.61 -5.66 -20.09
C ASP A 417 2.73 -5.37 -21.08
N VAL A 418 2.65 -5.92 -22.29
CA VAL A 418 3.68 -5.76 -23.34
C VAL A 418 3.69 -4.35 -23.95
N THR A 419 2.68 -3.53 -23.69
CA THR A 419 2.54 -2.18 -24.24
C THR A 419 3.08 -1.11 -23.30
N LYS A 420 3.29 -1.44 -22.02
CA LYS A 420 3.66 -0.48 -20.96
C LYS A 420 4.95 -0.88 -20.25
N THR A 421 5.57 0.08 -19.59
CA THR A 421 6.62 -0.24 -18.61
C THR A 421 5.99 -0.92 -17.41
N ASN A 422 6.39 -2.15 -17.12
CA ASN A 422 5.90 -2.90 -15.96
C ASN A 422 6.79 -2.60 -14.76
N ILE A 423 6.18 -2.21 -13.64
CA ILE A 423 6.89 -1.80 -12.44
C ILE A 423 6.40 -2.65 -11.28
N ILE A 424 7.25 -3.54 -10.81
CA ILE A 424 6.91 -4.61 -9.88
C ILE A 424 7.47 -4.30 -8.50
N SER A 425 6.59 -4.38 -7.50
CA SER A 425 6.95 -4.14 -6.10
C SER A 425 7.79 -5.27 -5.58
N ALA A 426 8.80 -4.94 -4.76
CA ALA A 426 9.52 -5.96 -4.01
C ALA A 426 8.57 -6.81 -3.13
N MET A 427 7.38 -6.31 -2.79
CA MET A 427 6.36 -7.08 -2.05
C MET A 427 5.57 -8.08 -2.90
N CYS A 428 5.66 -8.03 -4.24
CA CYS A 428 5.04 -9.00 -5.14
C CYS A 428 6.07 -10.05 -5.53
N LEU A 429 6.06 -11.17 -4.80
CA LEU A 429 7.06 -12.24 -4.93
C LEU A 429 6.38 -13.55 -5.28
N ASP A 430 7.14 -14.47 -5.88
CA ASP A 430 6.66 -15.85 -6.08
C ASP A 430 6.68 -16.66 -4.77
N ALA A 431 7.64 -16.36 -3.89
CA ALA A 431 7.84 -17.03 -2.61
C ALA A 431 8.37 -16.05 -1.55
N PRO A 432 8.33 -16.39 -0.25
CA PRO A 432 8.84 -15.52 0.80
C PRO A 432 10.32 -15.25 0.58
N PRO A 433 10.77 -14.02 0.84
CA PRO A 433 12.18 -13.73 0.79
C PRO A 433 12.89 -14.45 1.96
N THR A 434 14.20 -14.68 1.79
CA THR A 434 15.05 -15.25 2.85
C THR A 434 16.04 -14.23 3.36
N ASN A 435 16.43 -14.35 4.63
CA ASN A 435 17.38 -13.45 5.32
C ASN A 435 17.10 -11.95 5.04
N TYR A 436 15.88 -11.53 5.36
CA TYR A 436 15.37 -10.22 5.03
C TYR A 436 14.83 -9.49 6.26
N VAL A 437 14.65 -8.19 6.12
CA VAL A 437 13.89 -7.33 7.03
C VAL A 437 12.99 -6.46 6.18
N LEU A 438 11.73 -6.29 6.58
CA LEU A 438 10.88 -5.26 5.99
C LEU A 438 11.38 -3.91 6.45
N GLN A 439 11.72 -3.06 5.48
CA GLN A 439 12.13 -1.70 5.76
C GLN A 439 11.05 -0.78 5.26
N GLN A 440 10.49 0.00 6.18
CA GLN A 440 9.69 1.13 5.81
C GLN A 440 10.55 2.09 4.97
N ASN A 441 10.18 2.20 3.70
CA ASN A 441 10.84 2.97 2.68
C ASN A 441 9.81 3.82 1.95
N HIS A 442 9.50 4.96 2.56
CA HIS A 442 8.49 5.89 2.07
C HIS A 442 8.93 6.66 0.82
N ASN A 443 10.19 6.50 0.41
CA ASN A 443 10.73 6.91 -0.89
C ASN A 443 10.66 5.77 -1.92
N ASN A 444 10.05 4.62 -1.59
CA ASN A 444 9.82 3.56 -2.55
C ASN A 444 8.70 3.99 -3.49
N ILE A 445 9.04 4.03 -4.77
CA ILE A 445 8.13 4.41 -5.83
C ILE A 445 6.84 3.55 -5.80
N LEU A 446 6.95 2.29 -5.40
CA LEU A 446 5.84 1.35 -5.34
C LEU A 446 5.30 1.17 -3.93
N GLY A 447 5.77 1.86 -2.91
CA GLY A 447 5.39 1.43 -1.56
C GLY A 447 5.80 2.36 -0.46
N MET A 448 5.21 2.11 0.70
CA MET A 448 5.83 2.53 1.94
C MET A 448 6.86 1.53 2.44
N ASP A 449 6.93 0.34 1.85
CA ASP A 449 7.80 -0.75 2.29
C ASP A 449 8.72 -1.18 1.17
N ALA A 450 9.94 -1.56 1.53
CA ALA A 450 10.94 -2.19 0.69
C ALA A 450 11.51 -3.40 1.44
N ILE A 451 12.26 -4.26 0.73
CA ILE A 451 12.93 -5.38 1.37
C ILE A 451 14.39 -5.02 1.57
N LEU A 452 14.85 -5.01 2.82
CA LEU A 452 16.27 -5.06 3.14
C LEU A 452 16.71 -6.52 3.11
N LEU A 453 17.44 -6.91 2.08
CA LEU A 453 18.06 -8.23 1.96
C LEU A 453 19.48 -8.18 2.52
N LYS A 454 19.75 -9.03 3.52
CA LYS A 454 21.10 -9.21 4.07
C LYS A 454 21.91 -10.14 3.18
N VAL A 455 23.22 -10.24 3.42
CA VAL A 455 24.11 -11.14 2.66
C VAL A 455 23.58 -12.58 2.67
N GLY A 456 23.49 -13.20 1.50
CA GLY A 456 22.89 -14.53 1.32
C GLY A 456 21.35 -14.52 1.23
N GLY A 457 20.70 -13.39 1.49
CA GLY A 457 19.26 -13.24 1.32
C GLY A 457 18.83 -13.29 -0.14
N THR A 458 17.63 -13.83 -0.37
CA THR A 458 17.09 -14.06 -1.71
C THR A 458 15.65 -13.59 -1.81
N ALA A 459 15.29 -13.12 -3.01
CA ALA A 459 13.91 -12.85 -3.40
C ALA A 459 13.63 -13.52 -4.75
N LEU A 460 12.48 -14.19 -4.86
CA LEU A 460 12.07 -14.94 -6.05
C LEU A 460 10.89 -14.25 -6.71
N PHE A 461 10.98 -14.09 -8.02
CA PHE A 461 9.97 -13.46 -8.85
C PHE A 461 9.54 -14.42 -9.95
N SER A 462 8.25 -14.45 -10.27
CA SER A 462 7.75 -15.09 -11.49
C SER A 462 7.21 -13.98 -12.37
N PHE A 463 7.59 -13.96 -13.64
CA PHE A 463 7.03 -13.03 -14.61
C PHE A 463 6.39 -13.84 -15.72
N LYS A 464 5.19 -13.44 -16.11
CA LYS A 464 4.37 -14.11 -17.11
C LYS A 464 3.89 -13.10 -18.11
N SER A 465 3.74 -13.52 -19.35
CA SER A 465 3.12 -12.73 -20.41
C SER A 465 2.15 -13.61 -21.18
N LYS A 466 1.01 -13.05 -21.58
CA LYS A 466 0.01 -13.75 -22.41
C LYS A 466 0.58 -14.11 -23.79
N ILE A 467 1.47 -13.26 -24.30
CA ILE A 467 2.20 -13.48 -25.56
C ILE A 467 3.71 -13.46 -25.29
N PRO A 468 4.51 -14.37 -25.89
CA PRO A 468 5.96 -14.30 -25.76
C PRO A 468 6.49 -12.94 -26.22
N TYR A 469 7.24 -12.26 -25.36
CA TYR A 469 7.68 -10.90 -25.63
C TYR A 469 9.01 -10.57 -24.97
N GLU A 470 9.85 -9.78 -25.63
CA GLU A 470 11.18 -9.41 -25.15
C GLU A 470 11.12 -8.15 -24.26
N PHE A 471 11.57 -8.30 -23.01
CA PHE A 471 11.66 -7.23 -22.03
C PHE A 471 13.11 -6.96 -21.63
N THR A 472 13.46 -5.70 -21.40
CA THR A 472 14.68 -5.30 -20.69
C THR A 472 14.38 -5.12 -19.21
N LEU A 473 15.11 -5.84 -18.37
CA LEU A 473 14.92 -5.87 -16.92
C LEU A 473 15.90 -4.93 -16.24
N TYR A 474 15.37 -4.11 -15.33
CA TYR A 474 16.15 -3.25 -14.45
C TYR A 474 15.76 -3.50 -12.99
N THR A 475 16.71 -3.42 -12.08
CA THR A 475 16.46 -3.44 -10.65
C THR A 475 16.72 -2.07 -10.05
N GLU A 476 15.83 -1.62 -9.16
CA GLU A 476 16.03 -0.45 -8.34
C GLU A 476 16.46 -0.84 -6.93
N CYS A 477 17.65 -0.42 -6.56
CA CYS A 477 18.24 -0.80 -5.29
C CYS A 477 18.91 0.39 -4.60
N TYR A 478 19.06 0.29 -3.28
CA TYR A 478 19.85 1.20 -2.47
C TYR A 478 20.77 0.39 -1.54
N ALA A 479 21.99 0.89 -1.33
CA ALA A 479 22.90 0.35 -0.33
C ALA A 479 23.65 1.48 0.38
N ASP A 480 23.82 1.40 1.70
CA ASP A 480 24.58 2.40 2.48
C ASP A 480 26.10 2.30 2.27
N ALA A 481 26.55 1.15 1.77
CA ALA A 481 27.95 0.85 1.46
C ALA A 481 28.02 0.03 0.17
N ASP A 482 29.22 -0.14 -0.36
CA ASP A 482 29.44 -0.96 -1.56
C ASP A 482 28.90 -2.38 -1.40
N ALA A 483 27.94 -2.73 -2.25
CA ALA A 483 27.22 -3.98 -2.21
C ALA A 483 27.25 -4.70 -3.57
N GLN A 484 26.95 -5.99 -3.57
CA GLN A 484 26.86 -6.81 -4.78
C GLN A 484 25.66 -7.74 -4.70
N PHE A 485 24.99 -7.93 -5.84
CA PHE A 485 23.92 -8.89 -5.99
C PHE A 485 24.05 -9.66 -7.30
N THR A 486 23.27 -10.71 -7.43
CA THR A 486 23.01 -11.41 -8.69
C THR A 486 21.52 -11.34 -8.99
N PHE A 487 21.17 -11.19 -10.26
CA PHE A 487 19.80 -11.27 -10.73
C PHE A 487 19.76 -12.08 -12.03
N TYR A 488 19.09 -13.24 -12.00
CA TYR A 488 19.13 -14.20 -13.09
C TYR A 488 17.86 -15.05 -13.14
N LYS A 489 17.51 -15.52 -14.34
CA LYS A 489 16.44 -16.50 -14.55
C LYS A 489 16.96 -17.89 -14.15
N GLU A 490 16.16 -18.70 -13.46
CA GLU A 490 16.55 -20.06 -13.05
C GLU A 490 16.98 -20.89 -14.27
N GLY A 491 18.19 -21.44 -14.20
CA GLY A 491 18.82 -22.17 -15.31
C GLY A 491 19.78 -21.32 -16.16
N ASP A 492 19.72 -20.00 -16.07
CA ASP A 492 20.71 -19.11 -16.69
C ASP A 492 21.91 -18.93 -15.75
N LYS A 493 23.06 -18.50 -16.32
CA LYS A 493 24.25 -18.18 -15.55
C LYS A 493 24.02 -16.91 -14.72
N ALA A 494 24.30 -16.97 -13.42
CA ALA A 494 24.21 -15.81 -12.55
C ALA A 494 25.24 -14.73 -12.94
N GLN A 495 24.78 -13.50 -13.16
CA GLN A 495 25.62 -12.33 -13.37
C GLN A 495 25.70 -11.51 -12.10
N VAL A 496 26.90 -11.09 -11.73
CA VAL A 496 27.14 -10.24 -10.54
C VAL A 496 27.09 -8.77 -10.93
N PHE A 497 26.35 -7.99 -10.15
CA PHE A 497 26.21 -6.54 -10.29
C PHE A 497 26.74 -5.86 -9.03
N SER A 498 27.52 -4.80 -9.20
CA SER A 498 28.04 -3.97 -8.11
C SER A 498 27.20 -2.71 -7.93
N ILE A 499 26.86 -2.37 -6.69
CA ILE A 499 26.15 -1.16 -6.30
C ILE A 499 27.11 -0.34 -5.42
N PRO A 500 27.65 0.79 -5.91
CA PRO A 500 28.32 1.74 -5.03
C PRO A 500 27.31 2.37 -4.05
N ALA A 501 27.79 2.85 -2.91
CA ALA A 501 26.94 3.49 -1.90
C ALA A 501 25.97 4.52 -2.51
N GLY A 502 24.68 4.42 -2.16
CA GLY A 502 23.59 5.26 -2.65
C GLY A 502 22.50 4.50 -3.42
N HIS A 503 21.64 5.26 -4.11
CA HIS A 503 20.50 4.75 -4.86
C HIS A 503 20.89 4.51 -6.32
N ARG A 504 20.60 3.32 -6.86
CA ARG A 504 20.93 2.95 -8.25
C ARG A 504 19.82 2.16 -8.94
N VAL A 505 19.54 2.54 -10.18
CA VAL A 505 18.82 1.70 -11.14
C VAL A 505 19.87 0.99 -12.00
N THR A 506 19.77 -0.33 -12.09
CA THR A 506 20.77 -1.17 -12.78
C THR A 506 20.06 -1.99 -13.85
N LYS A 507 20.48 -1.85 -15.12
CA LYS A 507 20.06 -2.76 -16.19
C LYS A 507 20.70 -4.12 -15.96
N CYS A 508 19.88 -5.16 -15.84
CA CYS A 508 20.36 -6.50 -15.49
C CYS A 508 20.44 -7.42 -16.71
N SER A 509 19.36 -7.54 -17.48
CA SER A 509 19.31 -8.44 -18.62
C SER A 509 18.22 -8.04 -19.61
N THR A 510 18.22 -8.69 -20.78
CA THR A 510 17.09 -8.67 -21.71
C THR A 510 16.64 -10.11 -21.91
N GLN A 511 15.34 -10.36 -21.74
CA GLN A 511 14.77 -11.71 -21.66
C GLN A 511 13.42 -11.78 -22.37
N ILE A 512 13.16 -12.91 -23.03
CA ILE A 512 11.83 -13.25 -23.53
C ILE A 512 11.01 -13.80 -22.37
N ILE A 513 9.84 -13.22 -22.12
CA ILE A 513 8.88 -13.62 -21.10
C ILE A 513 7.60 -14.11 -21.77
N GLN A 514 7.11 -15.25 -21.30
CA GLN A 514 5.93 -16.00 -21.74
C GLN A 514 5.26 -16.71 -20.55
N ALA A 515 4.13 -17.37 -20.75
CA ALA A 515 3.28 -17.90 -19.67
C ALA A 515 3.98 -18.87 -18.70
N ASP A 516 4.92 -19.67 -19.19
CA ASP A 516 5.66 -20.71 -18.48
C ASP A 516 7.14 -20.33 -18.22
N THR A 517 7.46 -19.03 -18.27
CA THR A 517 8.81 -18.56 -18.00
C THR A 517 9.24 -18.95 -16.59
N LYS A 518 10.47 -19.50 -16.50
CA LYS A 518 11.08 -19.86 -15.22
C LYS A 518 11.24 -18.64 -14.31
N ARG A 519 11.38 -18.90 -13.01
CA ARG A 519 11.47 -17.84 -12.00
C ARG A 519 12.78 -17.08 -12.13
N PHE A 520 12.79 -15.86 -11.60
CA PHE A 520 13.95 -14.99 -11.50
C PHE A 520 14.37 -14.90 -10.05
N GLN A 521 15.66 -15.06 -9.79
CA GLN A 521 16.24 -15.00 -8.48
C GLN A 521 17.11 -13.75 -8.33
N PHE A 522 16.76 -12.92 -7.35
CA PHE A 522 17.60 -11.87 -6.81
C PHE A 522 18.33 -12.40 -5.57
N ARG A 523 19.66 -12.34 -5.53
CA ARG A 523 20.46 -12.80 -4.39
C ARG A 523 21.54 -11.79 -4.03
N VAL A 524 21.64 -11.46 -2.76
CA VAL A 524 22.68 -10.57 -2.23
C VAL A 524 23.96 -11.36 -1.94
N ASN A 525 25.07 -10.91 -2.51
CA ASN A 525 26.38 -11.56 -2.39
C ASN A 525 27.31 -10.82 -1.43
N LYS A 526 27.23 -9.49 -1.37
CA LYS A 526 28.07 -8.64 -0.51
C LYS A 526 27.28 -7.40 -0.09
N GLY A 527 27.39 -7.01 1.19
CA GLY A 527 26.72 -5.84 1.74
C GLY A 527 25.18 -5.98 1.76
N PRO A 528 24.48 -5.38 2.73
CA PRO A 528 23.02 -5.37 2.71
C PRO A 528 22.49 -4.50 1.55
N ILE A 529 21.39 -4.92 0.91
CA ILE A 529 20.76 -4.19 -0.19
C ILE A 529 19.28 -4.00 0.10
N ILE A 530 18.82 -2.76 -0.03
CA ILE A 530 17.39 -2.43 -0.06
C ILE A 530 16.90 -2.58 -1.50
N LEU A 531 16.11 -3.62 -1.76
CA LEU A 531 15.40 -3.83 -3.02
C LEU A 531 14.07 -3.06 -2.99
N LYS A 532 13.92 -2.10 -3.89
CA LYS A 532 12.74 -1.22 -3.98
C LYS A 532 11.74 -1.70 -5.03
N SER A 533 12.23 -1.89 -6.26
CA SER A 533 11.39 -2.23 -7.41
C SER A 533 12.17 -2.99 -8.50
N ILE A 534 11.42 -3.65 -9.40
CA ILE A 534 11.91 -4.22 -10.66
C ILE A 534 11.13 -3.58 -11.81
N TYR A 535 11.84 -3.11 -12.82
CA TYR A 535 11.26 -2.60 -14.06
C TYR A 535 11.43 -3.63 -15.18
N LEU A 536 10.37 -3.84 -15.96
CA LEU A 536 10.41 -4.62 -17.20
C LEU A 536 9.89 -3.74 -18.33
N ILE A 537 10.81 -3.33 -19.21
CA ILE A 537 10.50 -2.45 -20.34
C ILE A 537 10.37 -3.29 -21.61
N PRO A 538 9.23 -3.26 -22.31
CA PRO A 538 9.08 -3.94 -23.59
C PRO A 538 10.03 -3.37 -24.64
N LYS A 539 10.72 -4.19 -25.44
CA LYS A 539 11.74 -3.70 -26.38
C LYS A 539 11.18 -3.15 -27.70
N TYR A 540 10.13 -3.77 -28.28
CA TYR A 540 9.68 -3.48 -29.65
C TYR A 540 8.17 -3.20 -29.78
N PHE A 541 7.73 -1.99 -29.45
CA PHE A 541 6.42 -1.53 -29.92
C PHE A 541 6.66 -0.34 -30.85
N ASN A 542 6.42 -0.55 -32.15
CA ASN A 542 6.32 0.52 -33.15
C ASN A 542 4.97 1.21 -33.00
#